data_AF-A0AAW4WWF3-F1
#
_entry.id   AF-A0AAW4WWF3-F1
#
_cell.length_a   1.000
_cell.length_b   1.000
_cell.length_c   1.000
_cell.angle_alpha   90.00
_cell.angle_beta   90.00
_cell.angle_gamma   90.00
#
_symmetry.space_group_name_H-M   'P 1'
#
loop_
_entity.id
_entity.type
_entity.pdbx_description
1 polymer ?
#
loop_
_entity_poly.entity_id
_entity_poly.type
_entity_poly.pdbx_seq_one_letter_code
_entity_poly.pdbx_strand_id
1 'polypeptide(L)' 'VGGHIAHFVEPTTRVGLIEAVEDADSKGLPLVVIGGGSNMLVSDDPFNGVVVRDARCLITVPDEGAPVEGGDRT' A
#
# COMPACT_ATOMS: atom_id res chain seq x y z
N VAL A 1 7.32 13.81 11.79
CA VAL A 1 8.36 12.91 11.26
C VAL A 1 7.98 12.58 9.84
N GLY A 2 8.91 12.70 8.92
CA GLY A 2 8.72 12.44 7.49
C GLY A 2 9.07 13.66 6.64
N GLY A 3 10.04 13.48 5.76
CA GLY A 3 10.53 14.49 4.83
C GLY A 3 9.73 14.59 3.54
N HIS A 4 10.18 15.50 2.67
CA HIS A 4 9.58 15.73 1.36
C HIS A 4 9.73 14.50 0.45
N ILE A 5 8.66 14.16 -0.29
CA ILE A 5 8.64 13.07 -1.26
C ILE A 5 8.69 13.66 -2.67
N ALA A 6 9.66 13.25 -3.49
CA ALA A 6 9.76 13.72 -4.87
C ALA A 6 8.61 13.23 -5.76
N HIS A 7 8.25 11.95 -5.67
CA HIS A 7 7.15 11.36 -6.43
C HIS A 7 6.28 10.49 -5.53
N PHE A 8 4.98 10.79 -5.49
CA PHE A 8 4.01 10.06 -4.69
C PHE A 8 2.89 9.53 -5.59
N VAL A 9 2.64 8.22 -5.54
CA VAL A 9 1.67 7.53 -6.41
C VAL A 9 0.72 6.70 -5.55
N GLU A 10 -0.58 6.77 -5.84
CA GLU A 10 -1.63 6.07 -5.08
C GLU A 10 -2.49 5.19 -6.00
N PRO A 11 -1.98 4.04 -6.47
CA PRO A 11 -2.74 3.17 -7.36
C PRO A 11 -3.92 2.52 -6.63
N THR A 12 -5.10 2.58 -7.26
CA THR A 12 -6.34 1.96 -6.76
C THR A 12 -6.64 0.62 -7.43
N THR A 13 -5.78 0.17 -8.35
CA THR A 13 -5.92 -1.10 -9.07
C THR A 13 -4.64 -1.92 -8.99
N ARG A 14 -4.78 -3.24 -9.16
CA ARG A 14 -3.61 -4.14 -9.22
C ARG A 14 -2.69 -3.79 -10.38
N VAL A 15 -3.24 -3.46 -11.55
CA VAL A 15 -2.45 -3.09 -12.73
C VAL A 15 -1.70 -1.78 -12.49
N GLY A 16 -2.38 -0.75 -11.97
CA GLY A 16 -1.73 0.53 -11.69
C GLY A 16 -0.62 0.42 -10.63
N LEU A 17 -0.75 -0.51 -9.67
CA LEU A 17 0.33 -0.78 -8.72
C LEU A 17 1.55 -1.39 -9.40
N ILE A 18 1.35 -2.34 -10.31
CA ILE A 18 2.43 -2.96 -11.08
C ILE A 18 3.11 -1.91 -11.97
N GLU A 19 2.33 -1.14 -12.72
CA GLU A 19 2.84 -0.09 -13.61
C GLU A 19 3.66 0.97 -12.85
N ALA A 20 3.24 1.35 -11.64
CA ALA A 20 3.98 2.31 -10.82
C ALA A 20 5.35 1.79 -10.38
N VAL A 21 5.44 0.49 -10.07
CA VAL A 21 6.70 -0.17 -9.70
C VAL A 21 7.60 -0.31 -10.93
N GLU A 22 7.06 -0.83 -12.04
CA GLU A 22 7.80 -1.00 -13.29
C GLU A 22 8.33 0.33 -13.85
N ASP A 23 7.56 1.42 -13.75
CA ASP A 23 7.99 2.75 -14.18
C ASP A 23 9.18 3.26 -13.35
N ALA A 24 9.15 3.10 -12.03
CA ALA A 24 10.26 3.48 -11.15
C ALA A 24 11.52 2.65 -11.44
N ASP A 25 11.36 1.33 -11.60
CA ASP A 25 12.45 0.40 -11.93
C ASP A 25 13.08 0.75 -13.28
N SER A 26 12.27 1.02 -14.30
CA SER A 26 12.74 1.38 -15.65
C SER A 26 13.56 2.68 -15.67
N LYS A 27 13.30 3.58 -14.71
CA LYS A 27 14.01 4.85 -14.54
C LYS A 27 15.18 4.76 -13.55
N GLY A 28 15.37 3.61 -12.90
CA GLY A 28 16.39 3.42 -11.87
C GLY A 28 16.17 4.31 -10.63
N LEU A 29 14.92 4.69 -10.33
CA LEU A 29 14.60 5.54 -9.19
C LEU A 29 14.49 4.70 -7.91
N PRO A 30 14.99 5.19 -6.76
CA PRO A 30 14.71 4.56 -5.47
C PRO A 30 13.19 4.46 -5.24
N LEU A 31 12.71 3.29 -4.85
CA LEU A 31 11.28 3.01 -4.67
C LEU A 31 11.01 2.53 -3.24
N VAL A 32 9.91 3.00 -2.65
CA VAL A 32 9.33 2.41 -1.43
C VAL A 32 7.82 2.24 -1.59
N VAL A 33 7.30 1.08 -1.19
CA VAL A 33 5.86 0.80 -1.16
C VAL A 33 5.36 0.88 0.27
N ILE A 34 4.25 1.57 0.49
CA ILE A 34 3.64 1.75 1.82
C ILE A 34 2.16 1.41 1.81
N GLY A 35 1.65 1.01 2.98
CA GLY A 35 0.21 0.95 3.28
C GLY A 35 -0.26 2.25 3.95
N GLY A 36 -0.86 2.13 5.14
CA GLY A 36 -1.27 3.28 5.94
C GLY A 36 -0.14 4.01 6.70
N GLY A 37 1.09 3.49 6.67
CA GLY A 37 2.25 4.10 7.35
C GLY A 37 2.26 3.99 8.88
N SER A 38 1.39 3.18 9.49
CA SER A 38 1.22 3.09 10.96
C SER A 38 2.40 2.47 11.72
N ASN A 39 3.34 1.84 11.01
CA ASN A 39 4.51 1.18 11.60
C ASN A 39 5.82 1.64 10.95
N MET A 40 5.90 2.92 10.59
CA MET A 40 7.10 3.53 10.02
C MET A 40 7.51 4.77 10.80
N LEU A 41 8.81 4.93 11.01
CA LEU A 41 9.43 6.18 11.45
C LEU A 41 10.38 6.63 10.34
N VAL A 42 9.99 7.69 9.63
CA VAL A 42 10.71 8.18 8.45
C VAL A 42 11.54 9.41 8.85
N SER A 43 12.75 9.52 8.30
CA SER A 43 13.59 10.72 8.45
C SER A 43 12.86 11.96 7.92
N ASP A 44 13.22 13.14 8.44
CA ASP A 44 12.77 14.43 7.91
C ASP A 44 13.56 14.86 6.64
N ASP A 45 14.62 14.11 6.28
CA ASP A 45 15.36 14.31 5.03
C ASP A 45 14.51 14.02 3.78
N PRO A 46 14.76 14.70 2.64
CA PRO A 46 14.01 14.46 1.41
C PRO A 46 14.28 13.07 0.84
N PHE A 47 13.20 12.40 0.39
CA PHE A 47 13.27 11.17 -0.38
C PHE A 47 13.15 11.47 -1.88
N ASN A 48 14.30 11.45 -2.57
CA ASN A 48 14.42 11.70 -4.01
C ASN A 48 14.14 10.43 -4.82
N GLY A 49 12.98 9.82 -4.59
CA GLY A 49 12.53 8.59 -5.23
C GLY A 49 11.00 8.55 -5.38
N VAL A 50 10.46 7.36 -5.63
CA VAL A 50 9.04 7.11 -5.78
C VAL A 50 8.50 6.43 -4.53
N VAL A 51 7.49 7.03 -3.91
CA VAL A 51 6.69 6.42 -2.85
C VAL A 51 5.38 5.97 -3.46
N VAL A 52 5.09 4.68 -3.38
CA VAL A 52 3.83 4.10 -3.85
C VAL A 52 2.99 3.69 -2.65
N ARG A 53 1.87 4.38 -2.42
CA ARG A 53 0.91 3.98 -1.39
C ARG A 53 -0.16 3.10 -2.01
N ASP A 54 -0.23 1.84 -1.57
CA ASP A 54 -1.28 0.93 -2.01
C ASP A 54 -2.65 1.41 -1.52
N ALA A 55 -3.45 1.98 -2.44
CA ALA A 55 -4.77 2.52 -2.15
C ALA A 55 -5.91 1.52 -2.44
N ARG A 56 -5.57 0.27 -2.79
CA ARG A 56 -6.57 -0.77 -3.03
C ARG A 56 -7.26 -1.14 -1.71
N CYS A 57 -8.59 -1.17 -1.74
CA CYS A 57 -9.41 -1.52 -0.59
C CYS A 57 -10.59 -2.37 -1.08
N LEU A 58 -10.32 -3.64 -1.39
CA LEU A 58 -11.34 -4.59 -1.85
C LEU A 58 -11.67 -5.58 -0.73
N ILE A 59 -12.96 -5.77 -0.48
CA ILE A 59 -13.48 -6.80 0.41
C ILE A 59 -14.34 -7.73 -0.44
N THR A 60 -13.99 -9.02 -0.46
CA THR A 60 -14.79 -10.06 -1.11
C THR A 60 -15.22 -11.05 -0.03
N VAL A 61 -16.51 -11.38 0.02
CA VAL A 61 -17.03 -12.46 0.85
C VAL A 61 -17.09 -13.71 -0.01
N PRO A 62 -16.33 -14.78 0.31
CA PRO A 62 -16.51 -16.06 -0.35
C PRO A 62 -17.91 -16.61 -0.07
N ASP A 63 -18.55 -17.26 -1.06
CA ASP A 63 -19.91 -17.82 -0.92
C ASP A 63 -20.03 -18.89 0.19
N GLU A 64 -18.91 -19.47 0.62
CA GLU A 64 -18.82 -20.42 1.74
C GLU A 64 -18.46 -19.68 3.04
N GLY A 65 -19.31 -18.75 3.46
CA GLY A 65 -19.30 -18.28 4.84
C GLY A 65 -19.84 -19.41 5.71
N ALA A 66 -18.96 -20.27 6.25
CA ALA A 66 -19.36 -21.23 7.27
C ALA A 66 -20.18 -20.49 8.35
N PRO A 67 -21.35 -21.02 8.77
CA PRO A 67 -22.09 -20.38 9.84
C PRO A 67 -21.15 -20.31 11.02
N VAL A 68 -20.96 -19.11 11.58
CA VAL A 68 -20.36 -19.00 12.91
C VAL A 68 -21.22 -19.85 13.83
N GLU A 69 -20.66 -20.91 14.42
CA GLU A 69 -21.33 -21.64 15.48
C GLU A 69 -21.43 -20.69 16.67
N GLY A 70 -22.52 -19.91 16.69
CA GLY A 70 -22.96 -19.15 17.84
C GLY A 70 -23.47 -20.13 18.89
N GLY A 71 -22.54 -20.68 19.66
CA GLY A 71 -22.82 -21.66 20.69
C GLY A 71 -21.97 -21.45 21.94
N ASP A 72 -21.86 -20.22 22.43
CA ASP A 72 -21.81 -20.04 23.88
C ASP A 72 -22.42 -18.70 24.30
N ARG A 73 -23.63 -18.78 24.85
CA ARG A 73 -24.23 -17.74 25.68
C ARG A 73 -24.35 -18.32 27.07
N THR A 74 -23.73 -17.61 28.01
CA THR A 74 -23.78 -17.74 29.49
C THR A 74 -22.95 -18.82 30.13
#